data_AF-W1YN99-F1
#
_entry.id   AF-W1YN99-F1
#
_cell.length_a   1.000
_cell.length_b   1.000
_cell.length_c   1.000
_cell.angle_alpha   90.00
_cell.angle_beta   90.00
_cell.angle_gamma   90.00
#
_symmetry.space_group_name_H-M   'P 1'
#
loop_
_entity.id
_entity.type
_entity.pdbx_description
1 polymer ?
#
loop_
_entity_poly.entity_id
_entity_poly.type
_entity_poly.pdbx_seq_one_letter_code
_entity_poly.pdbx_strand_id
1 'polypeptide(L)' 'ELKELGYPSEPHAAVAYRALRDQLHPGEYGLFLGTAHPAKFKESVEAILGETLDLPQELAERADFPLL' A
#
# COMPACT_ATOMS: atom_id res chain seq x y z
N GLU A 1 -10.53 -5.49 2.69
CA GLU A 1 -10.92 -5.18 1.30
C GLU A 1 -9.80 -5.45 0.29
N LEU A 2 -8.87 -4.52 0.02
CA LEU A 2 -7.85 -4.70 -1.03
C LEU A 2 -7.03 -6.00 -0.88
N LYS A 3 -6.61 -6.33 0.35
CA LYS A 3 -5.95 -7.60 0.66
C LYS A 3 -6.81 -8.83 0.35
N GLU A 4 -8.10 -8.79 0.63
CA GLU A 4 -9.03 -9.91 0.35
C GLU A 4 -9.23 -10.11 -1.16
N LEU A 5 -9.03 -9.04 -1.95
CA LEU A 5 -8.99 -9.09 -3.41
C LEU A 5 -7.62 -9.55 -3.97
N GLY A 6 -6.66 -9.88 -3.09
CA GLY A 6 -5.31 -10.30 -3.49
C GLY A 6 -4.37 -9.16 -3.87
N TYR A 7 -4.69 -7.92 -3.51
CA TYR A 7 -3.87 -6.75 -3.81
C TYR A 7 -3.33 -6.10 -2.53
N PRO A 8 -2.13 -6.48 -2.05
CA PRO A 8 -1.50 -5.82 -0.91
C PRO A 8 -1.20 -4.36 -1.29
N SER A 9 -1.64 -3.42 -0.46
CA SER A 9 -1.58 -1.99 -0.74
C SER A 9 -1.08 -1.22 0.47
N GLU A 10 -1.06 0.10 0.37
CA GLU A 10 -0.49 1.01 1.36
C GLU A 10 -1.44 2.17 1.64
N PRO A 11 -1.24 2.91 2.76
CA PRO A 11 -2.23 3.89 3.22
C PRO A 11 -2.66 4.93 2.18
N HIS A 12 -1.76 5.43 1.34
CA HIS A 12 -2.09 6.48 0.37
C HIS A 12 -2.99 5.94 -0.75
N ALA A 13 -2.62 4.81 -1.34
CA ALA A 13 -3.38 4.12 -2.38
C ALA A 13 -4.71 3.57 -1.85
N ALA A 14 -4.76 3.10 -0.59
CA ALA A 14 -5.99 2.64 0.05
C ALA A 14 -7.04 3.76 0.16
N VAL A 15 -6.61 5.00 0.46
CA VAL A 15 -7.50 6.18 0.45
C VAL A 15 -8.03 6.44 -0.96
N ALA A 16 -7.18 6.41 -1.98
CA ALA A 16 -7.60 6.62 -3.37
C ALA A 16 -8.56 5.54 -3.86
N TYR A 17 -8.27 4.26 -3.58
CA TYR A 17 -9.16 3.15 -3.88
C TYR A 17 -10.51 3.29 -3.19
N ARG A 18 -10.52 3.71 -1.92
CA ARG A 18 -11.77 3.87 -1.17
C ARG A 18 -12.68 4.92 -1.83
N ALA A 19 -12.13 6.06 -2.20
CA ALA A 19 -12.88 7.12 -2.89
C ALA A 19 -13.38 6.65 -4.26
N LEU A 20 -12.51 5.97 -5.04
CA LEU A 20 -12.87 5.42 -6.35
C LEU A 20 -14.02 4.41 -6.23
N ARG A 21 -13.89 3.42 -5.33
CA ARG A 21 -14.88 2.37 -5.12
C ARG A 21 -16.25 2.93 -4.72
N ASP A 22 -16.27 3.97 -3.88
CA ASP A 22 -17.51 4.59 -3.40
C ASP A 22 -18.19 5.45 -4.48
N GLN A 23 -17.49 5.85 -5.55
CA GLN A 23 -17.98 6.77 -6.57
C GLN A 23 -18.11 6.15 -7.98
N LEU A 24 -17.56 4.96 -8.22
CA LEU A 24 -17.55 4.34 -9.54
C LEU A 24 -18.97 3.94 -9.99
N HIS A 25 -19.39 4.42 -11.17
CA HIS A 25 -20.70 4.12 -11.72
C HIS A 25 -20.71 2.86 -12.60
N PRO A 26 -21.88 2.21 -12.80
CA PRO A 26 -21.99 1.07 -13.72
C PRO A 26 -21.55 1.42 -15.14
N GLY A 27 -20.65 0.59 -15.70
CA GLY A 27 -20.11 0.78 -17.05
C GLY A 27 -18.81 1.59 -17.10
N GLU A 28 -18.36 2.16 -15.98
CA GLU A 28 -17.07 2.84 -15.90
C GLU A 28 -15.93 1.89 -15.53
N TYR A 29 -14.70 2.25 -15.92
CA TYR A 29 -13.49 1.59 -15.48
C TYR A 29 -12.67 2.54 -14.60
N GLY A 30 -12.48 2.16 -13.35
CA GLY A 30 -11.77 2.96 -12.36
C GLY A 30 -10.27 2.68 -12.31
N LEU A 31 -9.46 3.73 -12.18
CA LEU A 31 -8.02 3.64 -11.90
C LEU A 31 -7.68 4.50 -10.68
N PHE A 32 -6.85 3.97 -9.79
CA PHE A 32 -6.26 4.71 -8.67
C PHE A 32 -4.74 4.60 -8.72
N LEU A 33 -4.04 5.61 -8.19
CA LEU A 33 -2.58 5.66 -8.25
C LEU A 33 -1.98 5.01 -7.00
N GLY A 34 -1.21 3.94 -7.21
CA GLY A 34 -0.30 3.38 -6.21
C GLY A 34 0.93 4.27 -6.05
N THR A 35 0.83 5.30 -5.19
CA THR A 35 1.86 6.34 -5.11
C THR A 35 3.17 5.89 -4.49
N ALA A 36 3.16 4.78 -3.74
CA ALA A 36 4.32 4.24 -3.06
C ALA A 36 4.24 2.72 -2.95
N HIS A 37 5.40 2.10 -2.72
CA HIS A 37 5.47 0.68 -2.39
C HIS A 37 5.06 0.45 -0.92
N PRO A 38 4.25 -0.58 -0.59
CA PRO A 38 3.81 -0.85 0.80
C PRO A 38 4.93 -1.02 1.82
N ALA A 39 6.07 -1.57 1.38
CA ALA A 39 7.25 -1.73 2.24
C ALA A 39 7.82 -0.41 2.79
N LYS A 40 7.51 0.74 2.17
CA LYS A 40 7.89 2.05 2.74
C LYS A 40 7.15 2.38 4.03
N PHE A 41 6.05 1.69 4.31
CA PHE A 41 5.22 1.84 5.50
C PHE A 41 5.08 0.52 6.26
N LYS A 42 6.14 -0.31 6.23
CA LYS A 42 6.18 -1.69 6.75
C LYS A 42 5.46 -1.85 8.08
N GLU A 43 5.84 -1.10 9.11
CA GLU A 43 5.23 -1.22 10.45
C GLU A 43 3.71 -1.05 10.45
N SER A 44 3.20 -0.03 9.74
CA SER A 44 1.76 0.23 9.65
C SER A 44 1.05 -0.85 8.83
N VAL A 45 1.65 -1.26 7.71
CA VAL A 45 1.07 -2.28 6.82
C VAL A 45 0.99 -3.63 7.53
N GLU A 46 2.06 -4.06 8.21
CA GLU A 46 2.09 -5.32 8.96
C GLU A 46 1.08 -5.33 10.10
N ALA A 47 0.99 -4.22 10.87
CA ALA A 47 0.03 -4.11 11.96
C ALA A 47 -1.44 -4.17 11.49
N ILE A 48 -1.75 -3.55 10.35
CA ILE A 48 -3.12 -3.51 9.79
C ILE A 48 -3.48 -4.84 9.13
N LEU A 49 -2.55 -5.45 8.38
CA LEU A 49 -2.81 -6.65 7.61
C LEU A 49 -2.56 -7.94 8.40
N GLY A 50 -1.87 -7.86 9.54
CA GLY A 50 -1.54 -9.00 10.40
C GLY A 50 -0.57 -9.99 9.75
N GLU A 51 0.32 -9.52 8.87
CA GLU A 51 1.29 -10.35 8.16
C GLU A 51 2.63 -9.65 8.05
N THR A 52 3.71 -10.43 7.92
CA THR A 52 5.05 -9.89 7.71
C THR A 52 5.27 -9.51 6.25
N LEU A 53 5.92 -8.38 6.02
CA LEU A 53 6.25 -7.86 4.70
C LEU A 53 7.76 -7.80 4.51
N ASP A 54 8.27 -8.46 3.47
CA ASP A 54 9.70 -8.38 3.15
C ASP A 54 10.09 -6.96 2.73
N LEU A 55 11.28 -6.55 3.15
CA LEU A 55 11.82 -5.24 2.81
C LEU A 55 12.62 -5.34 1.49
N PRO A 56 12.23 -4.63 0.42
CA PRO A 56 12.99 -4.59 -0.83
C PRO A 56 14.42 -4.10 -0.61
N GLN A 57 15.33 -4.53 -1.49
CA GLN A 57 16.76 -4.22 -1.39
C GLN A 57 17.01 -2.72 -1.23
N GLU A 58 16.30 -1.88 -1.98
CA GLU A 58 16.47 -0.42 -1.99
C GLU A 58 16.18 0.23 -0.64
N LEU A 59 15.30 -0.38 0.17
CA LEU A 59 15.01 0.05 1.54
C LEU A 59 15.93 -0.62 2.54
N ALA A 60 16.19 -1.92 2.38
CA ALA A 60 17.04 -2.70 3.27
C ALA A 60 18.46 -2.14 3.33
N GLU A 61 19.04 -1.71 2.21
CA GLU A 61 20.38 -1.11 2.13
C GLU A 61 20.55 0.15 2.98
N ARG A 62 19.45 0.85 3.33
CA ARG A 62 19.48 2.12 4.06
C ARG A 62 18.75 2.08 5.41
N ALA A 63 18.14 0.96 5.78
CA ALA A 63 17.31 0.86 6.97
C ALA A 63 18.07 1.16 8.27
N ASP A 64 19.34 0.75 8.33
CA ASP A 64 20.19 0.87 9.53
C ASP A 64 21.20 2.03 9.46
N PHE A 65 21.14 2.86 8.42
CA PHE A 65 22.04 4.02 8.30
C PHE A 65 21.70 5.08 9.34
N PRO A 66 22.70 5.75 9.93
CA PRO A 66 22.45 6.86 10.84
C PRO A 66 21.75 8.00 10.11
N LEU A 67 20.82 8.65 10.81
CA LEU A 67 20.21 9.89 10.35
C LEU A 67 21.29 10.99 10.29
N LEU A 68 21.14 11.91 9.34
CA LEU A 68 22.05 13.05 9.13
C LEU A 68 22.01 14.05 10.31
#